data_AF-A0A1V9YTH5-F1
#
_entry.id   AF-A0A1V9YTH5-F1
#
_cell.length_a   1.000
_cell.length_b   1.000
_cell.length_c   1.000
_cell.angle_alpha   90.00
_cell.angle_beta   90.00
_cell.angle_gamma   90.00
#
_symmetry.space_group_name_H-M   'P 1'
#
loop_
_entity.id
_entity.type
_entity.pdbx_description
1 polymer ?
#
loop_
_entity_poly.entity_id
_entity_poly.type
_entity_poly.pdbx_seq_one_letter_code
_entity_poly.pdbx_strand_id
1 'polypeptide(L)'
;MSVWYADEYDPIAAGSIDGTKMDVAHDKALIRAANASYDASKDSKIVGNPLCTLFVGRLNFSTDESVLHQVFGRYGQIKNLRLVRHIVTQESRGYAFIEYAREKDFEAAYRSTNRMMLDGRRILVEFERERVMKGWKPRRLGGGLGGRKESGQLRFGGRDRPFRKYSSSK
;
A
#
# COMPACT_ATOMS: atom_id res chain seq x y z
N MET A 1 19.52 -4.60 -2.81
CA MET A 1 18.41 -4.51 -3.77
C MET A 1 17.49 -3.41 -3.29
N SER A 2 17.29 -2.33 -4.04
CA SER A 2 16.34 -1.28 -3.65
C SER A 2 14.93 -1.86 -3.68
N VAL A 3 14.24 -1.88 -2.54
CA VAL A 3 12.83 -2.28 -2.41
C VAL A 3 11.90 -1.11 -2.78
N TRP A 4 12.49 0.07 -2.93
CA TRP A 4 11.82 1.31 -3.23
C TRP A 4 11.89 1.55 -4.74
N TYR A 5 10.71 1.69 -5.35
CA TYR A 5 10.58 2.01 -6.78
C TYR A 5 10.91 3.48 -7.07
N ALA A 6 10.93 4.32 -6.03
CA ALA A 6 11.34 5.72 -6.02
C ALA A 6 11.64 6.13 -4.57
N ASP A 7 12.50 7.13 -4.37
CA ASP A 7 12.81 7.68 -3.05
C ASP A 7 11.68 8.58 -2.51
N GLU A 8 10.94 9.24 -3.41
CA GLU A 8 9.81 10.11 -3.09
C GLU A 8 8.57 9.74 -3.91
N TYR A 9 7.40 9.91 -3.31
CA TYR A 9 6.12 9.75 -3.99
C TYR A 9 5.74 11.03 -4.72
N ASP A 10 5.74 10.96 -6.05
CA ASP A 10 5.11 11.95 -6.92
C ASP A 10 3.80 11.36 -7.48
N PRO A 11 2.64 12.00 -7.22
CA PRO A 11 1.37 11.51 -7.72
C PRO A 11 1.30 11.51 -9.25
N ILE A 12 1.82 12.53 -9.92
CA ILE A 12 1.80 12.66 -11.38
C ILE A 12 2.70 11.59 -12.00
N ALA A 13 3.89 11.39 -11.43
CA ALA A 13 4.79 10.28 -11.77
C ALA A 13 4.10 8.92 -11.65
N ALA A 14 3.48 8.67 -10.50
CA ALA A 14 2.72 7.45 -10.26
C ALA A 14 1.56 7.33 -11.26
N GLY A 15 1.04 8.43 -11.79
CA GLY A 15 0.09 8.41 -12.88
C GLY A 15 0.65 7.91 -14.22
N SER A 16 1.94 8.09 -14.48
CA SER A 16 2.58 7.66 -15.72
C SER A 16 3.00 6.19 -15.65
N ILE A 17 2.76 5.44 -16.73
CA ILE A 17 3.15 4.02 -16.83
C ILE A 17 4.67 3.80 -16.72
N ASP A 18 5.46 4.75 -17.19
CA ASP A 18 6.92 4.73 -17.21
C ASP A 18 7.56 5.62 -16.14
N GLY A 19 6.75 6.37 -15.38
CA GLY A 19 7.24 7.31 -14.40
C GLY A 19 8.09 8.44 -14.99
N THR A 20 7.81 8.93 -16.20
CA THR A 20 8.56 10.05 -16.81
C THR A 20 7.75 11.34 -16.99
N LYS A 21 6.44 11.22 -17.22
CA LYS A 21 5.55 12.38 -17.44
C LYS A 21 5.15 12.97 -16.09
N MET A 22 5.95 13.93 -15.62
CA MET A 22 5.78 14.56 -14.30
C MET A 22 5.03 15.89 -14.36
N ASP A 23 4.82 16.42 -15.55
CA ASP A 23 4.31 17.77 -15.81
C ASP A 23 2.80 17.82 -16.07
N VAL A 24 2.18 16.70 -16.46
CA VAL A 24 0.75 16.65 -16.84
C VAL A 24 -0.05 15.66 -16.00
N ALA A 25 -0.95 16.18 -15.16
CA ALA A 25 -1.97 15.38 -14.49
C ALA A 25 -3.06 14.92 -15.48
N HIS A 26 -3.15 13.62 -15.73
CA HIS A 26 -4.12 13.06 -16.70
C HIS A 26 -5.52 12.81 -16.10
N ASP A 27 -5.71 12.97 -14.78
CA ASP A 27 -7.01 12.85 -14.13
C ASP A 27 -7.16 13.83 -12.94
N LYS A 28 -8.42 14.12 -12.55
CA LYS A 28 -8.72 15.03 -11.43
C LYS A 28 -8.21 14.54 -10.07
N ALA A 29 -8.05 13.22 -9.89
CA ALA A 29 -7.54 12.67 -8.64
C ALA A 29 -6.03 12.96 -8.49
N LEU A 30 -5.26 13.01 -9.57
CA LEU A 30 -3.86 13.46 -9.54
C LEU A 30 -3.73 14.93 -9.14
N ILE A 31 -4.57 15.81 -9.69
CA ILE A 31 -4.61 17.22 -9.30
C ILE A 31 -4.91 17.35 -7.80
N ARG A 32 -5.89 16.59 -7.31
CA ARG A 32 -6.20 16.54 -5.87
C ARG A 32 -5.03 16.04 -5.05
N ALA A 33 -4.30 15.03 -5.52
CA ALA A 33 -3.16 14.47 -4.79
C ALA A 33 -1.99 15.45 -4.73
N ALA A 34 -1.71 16.16 -5.83
CA ALA A 34 -0.67 17.19 -5.89
C ALA A 34 -0.95 18.36 -4.93
N ASN A 35 -2.23 18.75 -4.79
CA ASN A 35 -2.63 19.85 -3.91
C ASN A 35 -2.95 19.41 -2.47
N ALA A 36 -2.95 18.10 -2.17
CA ALA A 36 -3.27 17.61 -0.85
C ALA A 36 -2.04 17.55 0.05
N SER A 37 -2.22 17.85 1.33
CA SER A 37 -1.27 17.50 2.38
C SER A 37 -1.72 16.23 3.10
N TYR A 38 -0.77 15.36 3.44
CA TYR A 38 -1.01 14.17 4.24
C TYR A 38 0.15 13.99 5.20
N ASP A 39 -0.19 13.83 6.46
CA ASP A 39 0.74 13.62 7.56
C ASP A 39 0.24 12.43 8.38
N ALA A 40 0.95 11.33 8.29
CA ALA A 40 0.63 10.09 9.02
C ALA A 40 0.81 10.26 10.53
N SER A 41 1.67 11.18 10.99
CA SER A 41 1.92 11.38 12.43
C SER A 41 0.70 11.91 13.19
N LYS A 42 -0.27 12.49 12.48
CA LYS A 42 -1.52 13.00 13.06
C LYS A 42 -2.54 11.91 13.40
N ASP A 43 -2.38 10.69 12.88
CA ASP A 43 -3.23 9.55 13.23
C ASP A 43 -2.60 8.77 14.38
N SER A 44 -3.12 8.96 15.60
CA SER A 44 -2.63 8.27 16.81
C SER A 44 -2.75 6.75 16.75
N LYS A 45 -3.52 6.21 15.80
CA LYS A 45 -3.63 4.76 15.59
C LYS A 45 -2.47 4.18 14.79
N ILE A 46 -1.62 5.03 14.20
CA ILE A 46 -0.41 4.62 13.50
C ILE A 46 0.73 4.57 14.51
N VAL A 47 1.19 3.36 14.83
CA VAL A 47 2.18 3.11 15.90
C VAL A 47 3.30 2.19 15.41
N GLY A 48 4.33 2.05 16.23
CA GLY A 48 5.39 1.06 16.03
C GLY A 48 6.39 1.37 14.91
N ASN A 49 7.16 0.38 14.49
CA ASN A 49 8.19 0.53 13.46
C ASN A 49 7.62 0.34 12.05
N PRO A 50 7.62 1.37 11.19
CA PRO A 50 7.08 1.24 9.83
C PRO A 50 7.88 0.30 8.93
N LEU A 51 9.17 0.11 9.19
CA LEU A 51 10.01 -0.81 8.40
C LEU A 51 9.71 -2.29 8.71
N CYS A 52 9.08 -2.57 9.85
CA CYS A 52 8.59 -3.90 10.21
C CYS A 52 7.08 -4.05 10.02
N THR A 53 6.43 -3.10 9.35
CA THR A 53 4.97 -3.06 9.19
C THR A 53 4.56 -3.38 7.76
N LEU A 54 3.80 -4.47 7.58
CA LEU A 54 3.18 -4.83 6.31
C LEU A 54 1.90 -4.03 6.09
N PHE A 55 1.71 -3.55 4.88
CA PHE A 55 0.40 -3.23 4.34
C PHE A 55 -0.20 -4.49 3.68
N VAL A 56 -1.39 -4.87 4.13
CA VAL A 56 -2.16 -5.98 3.55
C VAL A 56 -3.46 -5.42 2.96
N GLY A 57 -3.56 -5.38 1.63
CA GLY A 57 -4.72 -4.85 0.91
C GLY A 57 -5.53 -5.92 0.19
N ARG A 58 -6.70 -5.52 -0.32
CA ARG A 58 -7.67 -6.39 -1.03
C ARG A 58 -8.20 -7.56 -0.19
N LEU A 59 -8.29 -7.35 1.12
CA LEU A 59 -8.95 -8.30 2.01
C LEU A 59 -10.43 -8.46 1.61
N ASN A 60 -11.03 -9.58 1.97
CA ASN A 60 -12.48 -9.66 2.00
C ASN A 60 -12.99 -8.71 3.08
N PHE A 61 -14.14 -8.09 2.86
CA PHE A 61 -14.75 -7.23 3.86
C PHE A 61 -15.21 -8.00 5.10
N SER A 62 -15.40 -9.32 4.97
CA SER A 62 -15.66 -10.23 6.09
C SER A 62 -14.40 -10.71 6.81
N THR A 63 -13.20 -10.51 6.25
CA THR A 63 -11.94 -10.90 6.93
C THR A 63 -11.73 -10.02 8.15
N ASP A 64 -11.57 -10.63 9.32
CA ASP A 64 -11.34 -9.95 10.59
C ASP A 64 -9.91 -10.11 11.11
N GLU A 65 -9.64 -9.48 12.25
CA GLU A 65 -8.35 -9.49 12.93
C GLU A 65 -7.93 -10.90 13.37
N SER A 66 -8.88 -11.77 13.73
CA SER A 66 -8.61 -13.16 14.16
C SER A 66 -8.03 -13.98 13.02
N VAL A 67 -8.65 -13.92 11.84
CA VAL A 67 -8.15 -14.59 10.62
C VAL A 67 -6.77 -14.07 10.25
N LEU A 68 -6.55 -12.76 10.32
CA LEU A 68 -5.26 -12.16 10.04
C LEU A 68 -4.18 -12.62 11.04
N HIS A 69 -4.49 -12.68 12.34
CA HIS A 69 -3.58 -13.24 13.34
C HIS A 69 -3.23 -14.71 13.07
N GLN A 70 -4.21 -15.53 12.71
CA GLN A 70 -4.00 -16.96 12.42
C GLN A 70 -3.09 -17.17 11.20
N VAL A 71 -3.27 -16.35 10.15
CA VAL A 71 -2.54 -16.49 8.89
C VAL A 71 -1.15 -15.89 8.99
N PHE A 72 -1.05 -14.65 9.47
CA PHE A 72 0.21 -13.90 9.52
C PHE A 72 1.06 -14.26 10.76
N GLY A 73 0.45 -14.73 11.85
CA GLY A 73 1.18 -15.18 13.04
C GLY A 73 2.11 -16.37 12.79
N ARG A 74 1.91 -17.12 11.69
CA ARG A 74 2.78 -18.23 11.28
C ARG A 74 4.20 -17.80 10.90
N TYR A 75 4.40 -16.54 10.55
CA TYR A 75 5.70 -16.00 10.13
C TYR A 75 6.50 -15.44 11.31
N GLY A 76 5.84 -15.10 12.41
CA GLY A 76 6.49 -14.59 13.62
C GLY A 76 5.54 -13.83 14.53
N GLN A 77 6.09 -13.31 15.62
CA GLN A 77 5.33 -12.58 16.62
C GLN A 77 4.84 -11.24 16.04
N ILE A 78 3.52 -11.07 16.00
CA ILE A 78 2.87 -9.80 15.65
C ILE A 78 2.87 -8.90 16.89
N LYS A 79 3.43 -7.69 16.79
CA LYS A 79 3.36 -6.67 17.84
C LYS A 79 2.05 -5.91 17.81
N ASN A 80 1.66 -5.47 16.61
CA ASN A 80 0.48 -4.66 16.38
C ASN A 80 -0.23 -5.14 15.12
N LEU A 81 -1.56 -5.21 15.19
CA LEU A 81 -2.42 -5.49 14.05
C LEU A 81 -3.56 -4.48 14.03
N ARG A 82 -3.70 -3.77 12.90
CA ARG A 82 -4.76 -2.78 12.70
C ARG A 82 -5.51 -3.07 11.41
N LEU A 83 -6.69 -3.67 11.50
CA LEU A 83 -7.64 -3.70 10.38
C LEU A 83 -8.33 -2.33 10.28
N VAL A 84 -8.24 -1.69 9.13
CA VAL A 84 -8.80 -0.35 8.97
C VAL A 84 -10.30 -0.45 8.67
N ARG A 85 -11.07 0.32 9.42
CA ARG A 85 -12.54 0.33 9.37
C ARG A 85 -13.08 1.72 9.09
N HIS A 86 -14.32 1.80 8.61
CA HIS A 86 -15.05 3.05 8.52
C HIS A 86 -15.32 3.59 9.93
N ILE A 87 -15.09 4.89 10.17
CA ILE A 87 -15.19 5.49 11.51
C ILE A 87 -16.62 5.39 12.08
N VAL A 88 -17.63 5.57 11.21
CA VAL A 88 -19.05 5.48 11.59
C VAL A 88 -19.56 4.03 11.57
N THR A 89 -19.60 3.36 10.41
CA THR A 89 -20.20 2.01 10.29
C THR A 89 -19.37 0.88 10.89
N GLN A 90 -18.10 1.11 11.24
CA GLN A 90 -17.14 0.08 11.70
C GLN A 90 -16.89 -1.06 10.70
N GLU A 91 -17.40 -0.95 9.48
CA GLU A 91 -17.17 -1.92 8.42
C GLU A 91 -15.71 -1.87 7.95
N SER A 92 -15.17 -3.04 7.62
CA SER A 92 -13.82 -3.17 7.08
C SER A 92 -13.66 -2.34 5.80
N ARG A 93 -12.53 -1.62 5.68
CA ARG A 93 -12.11 -0.98 4.44
C ARG A 93 -11.36 -1.93 3.52
N GLY A 94 -11.19 -3.20 3.91
CA GLY A 94 -10.53 -4.24 3.11
C GLY A 94 -9.01 -4.13 3.09
N TYR A 95 -8.41 -3.49 4.09
CA TYR A 95 -6.96 -3.47 4.28
C TYR A 95 -6.55 -3.35 5.74
N ALA A 96 -5.37 -3.87 6.07
CA ALA A 96 -4.82 -3.89 7.41
C ALA A 96 -3.32 -3.54 7.41
N PHE A 97 -2.81 -3.20 8.59
CA PHE A 97 -1.40 -3.07 8.89
C PHE A 97 -0.97 -4.09 9.93
N ILE A 98 0.15 -4.76 9.71
CA ILE A 98 0.66 -5.82 10.59
C ILE A 98 2.13 -5.55 10.88
N GLU A 99 2.45 -5.17 12.12
CA GLU A 99 3.81 -4.98 12.59
C GLU A 99 4.35 -6.27 13.22
N TYR A 100 5.53 -6.70 12.78
CA TYR A 100 6.26 -7.82 13.39
C TYR A 100 7.26 -7.35 14.44
N ALA A 101 7.54 -8.23 15.40
CA ALA A 101 8.58 -8.00 16.41
C ALA A 101 9.99 -7.97 15.81
N ARG A 102 10.20 -8.70 14.71
CA ARG A 102 11.51 -8.86 14.08
C ARG A 102 11.39 -8.62 12.57
N GLU A 103 12.38 -7.92 12.02
CA GLU A 103 12.46 -7.63 10.58
C GLU A 103 12.48 -8.90 9.72
N LYS A 104 13.17 -9.96 10.17
CA LYS A 104 13.19 -11.25 9.47
C LYS A 104 11.80 -11.88 9.29
N ASP A 105 10.91 -11.71 10.27
CA ASP A 105 9.56 -12.26 10.25
C ASP A 105 8.69 -11.47 9.26
N PHE A 106 8.86 -10.14 9.27
CA PHE A 106 8.29 -9.24 8.27
C PHE A 106 8.72 -9.63 6.85
N GLU A 107 10.02 -9.85 6.61
CA GLU A 107 10.52 -10.23 5.29
C GLU A 107 9.97 -11.58 4.82
N ALA A 108 9.92 -12.57 5.71
CA ALA A 108 9.37 -13.89 5.42
C ALA A 108 7.90 -13.78 5.01
N ALA A 109 7.10 -13.02 5.76
CA ALA A 109 5.70 -12.76 5.44
C ALA A 109 5.55 -11.99 4.11
N TYR A 110 6.33 -10.93 3.89
CA TYR A 110 6.30 -10.11 2.67
C TYR A 110 6.52 -10.94 1.40
N ARG A 111 7.49 -11.87 1.44
CA ARG A 111 7.85 -12.72 0.31
C ARG A 111 6.79 -13.79 0.04
N SER A 112 6.22 -14.36 1.10
CA SER A 112 5.39 -15.58 1.01
C SER A 112 3.89 -15.32 0.82
N THR A 113 3.36 -14.18 1.29
CA THR A 113 1.90 -13.99 1.41
C THR A 113 1.26 -13.17 0.29
N ASN A 114 2.05 -12.50 -0.55
CA ASN A 114 1.48 -11.69 -1.63
C ASN A 114 0.77 -12.57 -2.66
N ARG A 115 -0.45 -12.17 -3.06
CA ARG A 115 -1.34 -12.90 -3.98
C ARG A 115 -1.88 -14.24 -3.46
N MET A 116 -1.65 -14.56 -2.19
CA MET A 116 -2.31 -15.68 -1.53
C MET A 116 -3.84 -15.50 -1.58
N MET A 117 -4.56 -16.62 -1.69
CA MET A 117 -6.02 -16.64 -1.57
C MET A 117 -6.41 -16.61 -0.09
N LEU A 118 -7.15 -15.59 0.33
CA LEU A 118 -7.72 -15.46 1.67
C LEU A 118 -9.21 -15.09 1.52
N ASP A 119 -10.09 -15.90 2.10
CA ASP A 119 -11.55 -15.70 2.06
C ASP A 119 -12.08 -15.41 0.64
N GLY A 120 -11.59 -16.18 -0.34
CA GLY A 120 -11.98 -16.05 -1.75
C GLY A 120 -11.37 -14.87 -2.50
N ARG A 121 -10.45 -14.10 -1.89
CA ARG A 121 -9.76 -12.97 -2.54
C ARG A 121 -8.25 -13.14 -2.59
N ARG A 122 -7.63 -12.72 -3.70
CA ARG A 122 -6.17 -12.58 -3.81
C ARG A 122 -5.74 -11.31 -3.10
N ILE A 123 -5.02 -11.45 -2.00
CA ILE A 123 -4.54 -10.32 -1.20
C ILE A 123 -3.31 -9.66 -1.84
N LEU A 124 -3.12 -8.38 -1.56
CA LEU A 124 -1.91 -7.63 -1.89
C LEU A 124 -1.10 -7.44 -0.62
N VAL A 125 0.19 -7.78 -0.64
CA VAL A 125 1.09 -7.55 0.50
C VAL A 125 2.25 -6.66 0.05
N GLU A 126 2.39 -5.52 0.72
CA GLU A 126 3.36 -4.48 0.41
C GLU A 126 3.99 -3.91 1.69
N PHE A 127 5.10 -3.17 1.57
CA PHE A 127 5.59 -2.30 2.64
C PHE A 127 4.57 -1.22 3.01
N GLU A 128 4.54 -0.83 4.28
CA GLU A 128 3.89 0.40 4.68
C GLU A 128 4.52 1.61 3.96
N ARG A 129 3.71 2.37 3.23
CA ARG A 129 4.18 3.57 2.51
C ARG A 129 3.93 4.87 3.29
N GLU A 130 2.96 4.88 4.21
CA GLU A 130 2.47 6.12 4.83
C GLU A 130 3.51 6.85 5.70
N ARG A 131 4.41 6.11 6.35
CA ARG A 131 5.54 6.70 7.10
C ARG A 131 6.90 6.55 6.43
N VAL A 132 7.05 5.66 5.44
CA VAL A 132 8.37 5.36 4.84
C VAL A 132 8.63 6.14 3.54
N MET A 133 7.58 6.42 2.76
CA MET A 133 7.74 7.07 1.47
C MET A 133 7.43 8.57 1.59
N LYS A 134 8.46 9.41 1.47
CA LYS A 134 8.28 10.87 1.52
C LYS A 134 7.29 11.32 0.44
N GLY A 135 6.42 12.26 0.79
CA GLY A 135 5.41 12.76 -0.15
C GLY A 135 4.19 11.85 -0.35
N TRP A 136 4.14 10.66 0.27
CA TRP A 136 3.02 9.72 0.09
C TRP A 136 1.65 10.37 0.25
N LYS A 137 0.71 9.98 -0.63
CA LYS A 137 -0.70 10.38 -0.56
C LYS A 137 -1.59 9.14 -0.66
N PRO A 138 -2.50 8.89 0.29
CA PRO A 138 -3.44 7.78 0.20
C PRO A 138 -4.48 7.99 -0.92
N ARG A 139 -5.13 6.89 -1.34
CA ARG A 139 -6.15 6.87 -2.39
C ARG A 139 -7.29 7.87 -2.18
N ARG A 140 -7.71 8.11 -0.93
CA ARG A 140 -8.77 9.09 -0.60
C ARG A 140 -8.41 10.52 -0.99
N LEU A 141 -7.12 10.83 -1.10
CA LEU A 141 -6.60 12.11 -1.57
C LEU A 141 -6.21 12.07 -3.06
N GLY A 142 -6.47 10.96 -3.75
CA GLY A 142 -6.19 10.77 -5.18
C GLY A 142 -4.82 10.20 -5.54
N GLY A 143 -3.99 9.91 -4.53
CA GLY A 143 -2.71 9.23 -4.69
C GLY A 143 -2.86 7.70 -4.71
N GLY A 144 -1.97 7.03 -3.97
CA GLY A 144 -1.90 5.58 -3.83
C GLY A 144 -1.22 4.88 -5.01
N LEU A 145 -1.12 3.56 -4.93
CA LEU A 145 -0.52 2.69 -5.96
C LEU A 145 -1.53 1.65 -6.44
N GLY A 146 -1.29 1.05 -7.61
CA GLY A 146 -2.14 0.02 -8.20
C GLY A 146 -3.38 0.57 -8.92
N GLY A 147 -4.53 -0.07 -8.72
CA GLY A 147 -5.79 0.30 -9.38
C GLY A 147 -6.10 -0.54 -10.62
N ARG A 148 -7.26 -0.26 -11.19
CA ARG A 148 -7.84 -0.95 -12.34
C ARG A 148 -7.99 0.05 -13.49
N LYS A 149 -7.84 -0.41 -14.74
CA LYS A 149 -7.98 0.49 -15.91
C LYS A 149 -9.41 0.97 -16.02
N GLU A 150 -10.35 0.07 -15.72
CA GLU A 150 -11.79 0.27 -15.77
C GLU A 150 -12.27 1.32 -14.75
N SER A 151 -11.53 1.51 -13.65
CA SER A 151 -11.86 2.52 -12.64
C SER A 151 -11.31 3.92 -12.96
N GLY A 152 -10.58 4.09 -14.06
CA GLY A 152 -9.98 5.37 -14.47
C GLY A 152 -8.92 5.92 -13.50
N GLN A 153 -8.38 5.10 -12.59
CA GLN A 153 -7.47 5.55 -11.51
C GLN A 153 -6.27 4.61 -11.37
N LEU A 154 -5.50 4.44 -12.45
CA LEU A 154 -4.26 3.68 -12.43
C LEU A 154 -3.12 4.49 -11.82
N ARG A 155 -2.34 3.84 -10.94
CA ARG A 155 -1.11 4.38 -10.35
C ARG A 155 -0.03 3.31 -10.36
N PHE A 156 1.13 3.63 -10.88
CA PHE A 156 2.29 2.76 -11.05
C PHE A 156 3.33 3.03 -9.96
N GLY A 157 4.35 2.17 -9.87
CA GLY A 157 5.42 2.25 -8.86
C GLY A 157 5.18 1.41 -7.61
N GLY A 158 4.27 0.42 -7.68
CA GLY A 158 4.07 -0.57 -6.61
C GLY A 158 4.14 -1.99 -7.14
N ARG A 159 4.16 -2.99 -6.25
CA ARG A 159 4.33 -4.41 -6.59
C ARG A 159 3.38 -4.93 -7.68
N ASP A 160 2.15 -4.45 -7.70
CA ASP A 160 1.12 -4.91 -8.65
C ASP A 160 1.05 -4.12 -9.96
N ARG A 161 1.61 -2.91 -9.97
CA ARG A 161 1.70 -2.03 -11.15
C ARG A 161 3.09 -1.40 -11.16
N PRO A 162 4.15 -2.16 -11.46
CA PRO A 162 5.49 -1.60 -11.55
C PRO A 162 5.56 -0.62 -12.74
N PHE A 163 6.47 0.35 -12.67
CA PHE A 163 6.78 1.19 -13.82
C PHE A 163 7.33 0.34 -14.97
N ARG A 164 6.93 0.65 -16.20
CA ARG A 164 7.56 0.08 -17.38
C ARG A 164 8.96 0.67 -17.50
N LYS A 165 9.99 -0.18 -17.41
CA LYS A 165 11.35 0.24 -17.75
C LYS A 165 11.35 0.76 -19.18
N TYR A 166 11.93 1.93 -19.41
CA TYR A 166 12.23 2.39 -20.76
C TYR A 166 13.14 1.33 -21.37
N SER A 167 12.69 0.64 -22.42
CA SER A 167 13.61 -0.17 -23.21
C SER A 167 14.40 0.81 -24.05
N SER A 168 15.65 1.08 -23.70
CA SER A 168 16.59 1.68 -24.64
C SER A 168 16.78 0.68 -25.79
N SER A 169 15.97 0.80 -26.86
CA SER A 169 16.17 0.34 -28.25
C SER A 169 14.82 0.03 -28.94
N LYS A 170 14.44 0.86 -29.91
CA LYS A 170 14.81 0.68 -31.33
C LYS A 170 14.85 2.03 -32.01
#